data_AF-A0A1J5IQC6-F1
#
_entry.id   AF-A0A1J5IQC6-F1
#
_cell.length_a   1.000
_cell.length_b   1.000
_cell.length_c   1.000
_cell.angle_alpha   90.00
_cell.angle_beta   90.00
_cell.angle_gamma   90.00
#
_symmetry.space_group_name_H-M   'P 1'
#
loop_
_entity.id
_entity.type
_entity.pdbx_description
1 polymer ?
#
loop_
_entity_poly.entity_id
_entity_poly.type
_entity_poly.pdbx_seq_one_letter_code
_entity_poly.pdbx_strand_id
1 'polypeptide(L)'
;MSARTHQLLSELSERQSESEAETLKKLTDYKQTLSLAVEHCELELSQLITQREQHFASGAAAMDLMMLDQSLTEQEAQLQELAQEIEVLDQAIKEQRQKWALIRQRHKVHEKMGQAIAKQESRSKAHKQQKTADQQFSAQMVMRRGVSSS
;
A
#
# COMPACT_ATOMS: atom_id res chain seq x y z
N MET A 1 12.49 6.65 -25.12
CA MET A 1 11.54 7.39 -24.25
C MET A 1 12.25 8.60 -23.67
N SER A 2 11.54 9.69 -23.39
CA SER A 2 12.12 10.92 -22.81
C SER A 2 12.00 10.94 -21.29
N ALA A 3 12.72 11.85 -20.63
CA ALA A 3 12.60 12.07 -19.18
C ALA A 3 11.13 12.34 -18.77
N ARG A 4 10.39 13.08 -19.60
CA ARG A 4 8.96 13.39 -19.40
C ARG A 4 8.08 12.13 -19.40
N THR A 5 8.35 11.15 -20.25
CA THR A 5 7.61 9.88 -20.26
C THR A 5 7.80 9.12 -18.95
N HIS A 6 9.03 9.05 -18.45
CA HIS A 6 9.33 8.39 -17.19
C HIS A 6 8.73 9.12 -15.98
N GLN A 7 8.69 10.46 -16.01
CA GLN A 7 8.03 11.25 -14.98
C GLN A 7 6.53 10.93 -14.89
N LEU A 8 5.81 10.91 -16.03
CA LEU A 8 4.39 10.56 -16.06
C LEU A 8 4.13 9.14 -15.56
N LEU A 9 4.97 8.16 -15.94
CA LEU A 9 4.84 6.78 -15.46
C LEU A 9 5.13 6.65 -13.95
N SER A 10 6.02 7.49 -13.43
CA SER A 10 6.32 7.58 -12.00
C SER A 10 5.11 8.12 -11.23
N GLU A 11 4.53 9.24 -11.68
CA GLU A 11 3.34 9.87 -11.09
C GLU A 11 2.12 8.92 -11.14
N LEU A 12 1.91 8.22 -12.26
CA LEU A 12 0.85 7.21 -12.37
C LEU A 12 1.05 6.05 -11.39
N SER A 13 2.28 5.58 -11.22
CA SER A 13 2.59 4.52 -10.26
C SER A 13 2.47 4.99 -8.81
N GLU A 14 2.75 6.26 -8.54
CA GLU A 14 2.56 6.88 -7.22
C GLU A 14 1.09 6.92 -6.84
N ARG A 15 0.23 7.45 -7.72
CA ARG A 15 -1.23 7.48 -7.50
C ARG A 15 -1.82 6.09 -7.30
N GLN A 16 -1.36 5.11 -8.08
CA GLN A 16 -1.76 3.72 -7.87
C GLN A 16 -1.30 3.20 -6.51
N SER A 17 -0.06 3.47 -6.12
CA SER A 17 0.47 3.09 -4.79
C SER A 17 -0.31 3.74 -3.64
N GLU A 18 -0.77 4.99 -3.80
CA GLU A 18 -1.61 5.67 -2.80
C GLU A 18 -2.97 4.99 -2.70
N SER A 19 -3.62 4.71 -3.84
CA SER A 19 -4.90 4.01 -3.87
C SER A 19 -4.81 2.61 -3.24
N GLU A 20 -3.75 1.84 -3.53
CA GLU A 20 -3.57 0.53 -2.89
C GLU A 20 -3.31 0.65 -1.38
N ALA A 21 -2.67 1.75 -0.92
CA ALA A 21 -2.45 2.01 0.49
C ALA A 21 -3.76 2.37 1.23
N GLU A 22 -4.66 3.11 0.59
CA GLU A 22 -6.01 3.36 1.12
C GLU A 22 -6.80 2.07 1.26
N THR A 23 -6.73 1.18 0.26
CA THR A 23 -7.36 -0.15 0.33
C THR A 23 -6.77 -0.98 1.47
N LEU A 24 -5.44 -0.98 1.65
CA LEU A 24 -4.79 -1.63 2.79
C LEU A 24 -5.30 -1.11 4.13
N LYS A 25 -5.46 0.22 4.24
CA LYS A 25 -5.99 0.85 5.44
C LYS A 25 -7.41 0.34 5.73
N LYS A 26 -8.31 0.37 4.74
CA LYS A 26 -9.69 -0.13 4.90
C LYS A 26 -9.73 -1.59 5.34
N LEU A 27 -8.92 -2.46 4.74
CA LEU A 27 -8.85 -3.87 5.14
C LEU A 27 -8.31 -4.04 6.57
N THR A 28 -7.33 -3.22 6.96
CA THR A 28 -6.76 -3.26 8.32
C THR A 28 -7.77 -2.75 9.36
N ASP A 29 -8.47 -1.66 9.05
CA ASP A 29 -9.53 -1.11 9.90
C ASP A 29 -10.67 -2.13 10.06
N TYR A 30 -11.07 -2.79 8.97
CA TYR A 30 -12.08 -3.85 9.03
C TYR A 30 -11.62 -5.04 9.88
N LYS A 31 -10.34 -5.43 9.79
CA LYS A 31 -9.78 -6.48 10.64
C LYS A 31 -9.90 -6.12 12.12
N GLN A 32 -9.62 -4.87 12.48
CA GLN A 32 -9.78 -4.41 13.86
C GLN A 32 -11.23 -4.50 14.33
N THR A 33 -12.19 -4.15 13.46
CA THR A 33 -13.61 -4.33 13.78
C THR A 33 -13.96 -5.80 14.04
N LEU A 34 -13.48 -6.73 13.22
CA LEU A 34 -13.70 -8.17 13.45
C LEU A 34 -13.01 -8.66 14.73
N SER A 35 -11.79 -8.19 15.04
CA SER A 35 -11.12 -8.55 16.29
C SER A 35 -11.91 -8.09 17.52
N LEU A 36 -12.49 -6.89 17.50
CA LEU A 36 -13.38 -6.44 18.57
C LEU A 36 -14.66 -7.28 18.66
N ALA A 37 -15.20 -7.72 17.53
CA ALA A 37 -16.36 -8.61 17.51
C ALA A 37 -16.02 -9.98 18.13
N VAL A 38 -14.82 -10.52 17.86
CA VAL A 38 -14.33 -11.76 18.50
C VAL A 38 -14.21 -11.58 20.01
N GLU A 39 -13.55 -10.51 20.48
CA GLU A 39 -13.43 -10.23 21.92
C GLU A 39 -14.80 -10.13 22.61
N HIS A 40 -15.78 -9.51 21.94
CA HIS A 40 -17.14 -9.44 22.44
C HIS A 40 -17.80 -10.83 22.50
N CYS A 41 -17.64 -11.63 21.45
CA CYS A 41 -18.21 -12.97 21.41
C CYS A 41 -17.60 -13.91 22.46
N GLU A 42 -16.30 -13.83 22.69
CA GLU A 42 -15.58 -14.57 23.74
C GLU A 42 -16.06 -14.18 25.15
N LEU A 43 -16.32 -12.89 25.37
CA LEU A 43 -16.87 -12.41 26.63
C LEU A 43 -18.27 -12.97 26.88
N GLU A 44 -19.15 -12.93 25.88
CA GLU A 44 -20.50 -13.50 25.96
C GLU A 44 -20.47 -15.01 26.20
N LEU A 45 -19.59 -15.74 25.49
CA LEU A 45 -19.38 -17.17 25.70
C LEU A 45 -18.99 -17.46 27.16
N SER A 46 -18.03 -16.71 27.71
CA SER A 46 -17.61 -16.86 29.11
C SER A 46 -18.75 -16.58 30.09
N GLN A 47 -19.62 -15.62 29.79
CA GLN A 47 -20.79 -15.32 30.62
C GLN A 47 -21.81 -16.45 30.57
N LEU A 48 -22.12 -16.98 29.37
CA LEU A 48 -23.03 -18.11 29.19
C LEU A 48 -22.54 -19.38 29.91
N ILE A 49 -21.24 -19.67 29.86
CA ILE A 49 -20.64 -20.80 30.60
C ILE A 49 -20.85 -20.61 32.11
N THR A 50 -20.57 -19.41 32.62
CA THR A 50 -20.75 -19.09 34.04
C THR A 50 -22.21 -19.21 34.47
N GLN A 51 -23.15 -18.71 33.65
CA GLN A 51 -24.58 -18.83 33.90
C GLN A 51 -25.01 -20.30 33.93
N ARG A 52 -24.57 -21.10 32.96
CA ARG A 52 -24.85 -22.54 32.92
C ARG A 52 -24.40 -23.26 34.18
N GLU A 53 -23.19 -23.00 34.65
CA GLU A 53 -22.67 -23.59 35.89
C GLU A 53 -23.51 -23.19 37.11
N GLN A 54 -23.93 -21.93 37.20
CA GLN A 54 -24.80 -21.43 38.28
C GLN A 54 -26.21 -22.05 38.22
N HIS A 55 -26.80 -22.17 37.03
CA HIS A 55 -28.09 -22.83 36.82
C HIS A 55 -28.00 -24.32 37.18
N PHE A 56 -26.92 -24.99 36.81
CA PHE A 56 -26.69 -26.38 37.17
C PHE A 56 -26.57 -26.56 38.69
N ALA A 57 -25.79 -25.71 39.36
CA ALA A 57 -25.60 -25.76 40.81
C ALA A 57 -26.88 -25.43 41.61
N SER A 58 -27.76 -24.58 41.06
CA SER A 58 -29.04 -24.21 41.70
C SER A 58 -30.18 -25.20 41.43
N GLY A 59 -29.94 -26.25 40.65
CA GLY A 59 -30.96 -27.25 40.31
C GLY A 59 -32.01 -26.72 39.34
N ALA A 60 -31.61 -25.86 38.39
CA ALA A 60 -32.48 -25.30 37.36
C ALA A 60 -33.16 -26.39 36.52
N ALA A 61 -34.29 -26.02 35.90
CA ALA A 61 -35.03 -26.93 35.05
C ALA A 61 -34.18 -27.36 33.84
N ALA A 62 -34.37 -28.59 33.38
CA ALA A 62 -33.66 -29.12 32.22
C ALA A 62 -33.85 -28.26 30.96
N MET A 63 -35.00 -27.62 30.81
CA MET A 63 -35.28 -26.72 29.68
C MET A 63 -34.38 -25.48 29.66
N ASP A 64 -34.13 -24.86 30.83
CA ASP A 64 -33.26 -23.68 30.92
C ASP A 64 -31.81 -24.05 30.58
N LEU A 65 -31.35 -25.21 31.04
CA LEU A 65 -30.01 -25.73 30.71
C LEU A 65 -29.88 -26.04 29.21
N MET A 66 -30.92 -26.60 28.58
CA MET A 66 -30.92 -26.85 27.13
C MET A 66 -30.88 -25.56 26.32
N MET A 67 -31.60 -24.52 26.75
CA MET A 67 -31.55 -23.21 26.08
C MET A 67 -30.15 -22.58 26.18
N LEU A 68 -29.50 -22.67 27.35
CA LEU A 68 -28.13 -22.20 27.52
C LEU A 68 -27.13 -22.99 26.67
N ASP A 69 -27.28 -24.32 26.59
CA ASP A 69 -26.45 -25.17 25.73
C ASP A 69 -26.61 -24.81 24.24
N GLN A 70 -27.83 -24.49 23.80
CA GLN A 70 -28.08 -24.00 22.45
C GLN A 70 -27.37 -22.66 22.20
N SER A 71 -27.53 -21.69 23.11
CA SER A 71 -26.87 -20.38 22.98
C SER A 71 -25.35 -20.48 23.00
N LEU A 72 -24.77 -21.39 23.79
CA LEU A 72 -23.33 -21.68 23.75
C LEU A 72 -22.89 -22.20 22.38
N THR A 73 -23.64 -23.13 21.82
CA THR A 73 -23.34 -23.70 20.50
C THR A 73 -23.42 -22.65 19.40
N GLU A 74 -24.43 -21.78 19.44
CA GLU A 74 -24.59 -20.65 18.51
C GLU A 74 -23.40 -19.68 18.62
N GLN A 75 -22.96 -19.38 19.84
CA GLN A 75 -21.82 -18.48 20.07
C GLN A 75 -20.48 -19.08 19.60
N GLU A 76 -20.27 -20.38 19.82
CA GLU A 76 -19.09 -21.09 19.30
C GLU A 76 -19.08 -21.11 17.77
N ALA A 77 -20.23 -21.30 17.12
CA ALA A 77 -20.34 -21.25 15.67
C ALA A 77 -20.00 -19.84 15.14
N GLN A 78 -20.51 -18.79 15.79
CA GLN A 78 -20.19 -17.41 15.42
C GLN A 78 -18.70 -17.09 15.55
N LEU A 79 -18.04 -17.58 16.61
CA LEU A 79 -16.58 -17.44 16.77
C LEU A 79 -15.81 -18.14 15.65
N GLN A 80 -16.26 -19.33 15.22
CA GLN A 80 -15.65 -20.03 14.09
C GLN A 80 -15.82 -19.27 12.77
N GLU A 81 -17.00 -18.70 12.52
CA GLU A 81 -17.25 -17.87 11.34
C GLU A 81 -16.35 -16.63 11.32
N LEU A 82 -16.26 -15.91 12.45
CA LEU A 82 -15.38 -14.75 12.59
C LEU A 82 -13.90 -15.12 12.40
N ALA A 83 -13.47 -16.28 12.92
CA ALA A 83 -12.10 -16.75 12.73
C ALA A 83 -11.78 -17.03 11.25
N GLN A 84 -12.70 -17.67 10.52
CA GLN A 84 -12.55 -17.89 9.08
C GLN A 84 -12.53 -16.57 8.31
N GLU A 85 -13.39 -15.61 8.66
CA GLU A 85 -13.42 -14.31 8.01
C GLU A 85 -12.12 -13.53 8.24
N ILE A 86 -11.57 -13.57 9.46
CA ILE A 86 -10.27 -12.97 9.79
C ILE A 86 -9.14 -13.62 8.98
N GLU A 87 -9.14 -14.95 8.82
CA GLU A 87 -8.13 -15.65 8.02
C GLU A 87 -8.17 -15.23 6.55
N VAL A 88 -9.37 -15.15 5.96
CA VAL A 88 -9.58 -14.65 4.59
C VAL A 88 -9.08 -13.21 4.46
N LEU A 89 -9.39 -12.37 5.45
CA LEU A 89 -8.98 -10.98 5.47
C LEU A 89 -7.46 -10.83 5.61
N ASP A 90 -6.81 -11.68 6.40
CA ASP A 90 -5.35 -11.69 6.54
C ASP A 90 -4.65 -12.05 5.23
N GLN A 91 -5.18 -13.03 4.51
CA GLN A 91 -4.69 -13.37 3.18
C GLN A 91 -4.89 -12.20 2.20
N ALA A 92 -6.06 -11.55 2.21
CA ALA A 92 -6.33 -10.38 1.37
C ALA A 92 -5.37 -9.21 1.69
N ILE A 93 -5.10 -8.92 2.97
CA ILE A 93 -4.13 -7.90 3.41
C ILE A 93 -2.73 -8.25 2.90
N LYS A 94 -2.32 -9.51 3.01
CA LYS A 94 -1.01 -9.98 2.54
C LYS A 94 -0.83 -9.77 1.03
N GLU A 95 -1.79 -10.21 0.23
CA GLU A 95 -1.78 -10.02 -1.23
C GLU A 95 -1.76 -8.54 -1.60
N GLN A 96 -2.55 -7.74 -0.90
CA GLN A 96 -2.62 -6.31 -1.12
C GLN A 96 -1.29 -5.60 -0.78
N ARG A 97 -0.59 -6.03 0.28
CA ARG A 97 0.76 -5.54 0.62
C ARG A 97 1.77 -5.86 -0.48
N GLN A 98 1.68 -7.05 -1.06
CA GLN A 98 2.54 -7.45 -2.17
C GLN A 98 2.27 -6.59 -3.41
N LYS A 99 1.00 -6.38 -3.78
CA LYS A 99 0.61 -5.49 -4.89
C LYS A 99 1.14 -4.08 -4.71
N TRP A 100 0.92 -3.49 -3.53
CA TRP A 100 1.44 -2.17 -3.17
C TRP A 100 2.96 -2.08 -3.29
N ALA A 101 3.69 -3.09 -2.78
CA ALA A 101 5.15 -3.12 -2.84
C ALA A 101 5.67 -3.16 -4.29
N LEU A 102 5.04 -3.96 -5.16
CA LEU A 102 5.39 -4.04 -6.59
C LEU A 102 5.15 -2.72 -7.31
N ILE A 103 4.02 -2.05 -7.07
CA ILE A 103 3.71 -0.75 -7.68
C ILE A 103 4.71 0.31 -7.19
N ARG A 104 5.03 0.31 -5.90
CA ARG A 104 6.04 1.22 -5.32
C ARG A 104 7.43 0.98 -5.86
N GLN A 105 7.80 -0.28 -6.11
CA GLN A 105 9.05 -0.62 -6.81
C GLN A 105 9.04 -0.06 -8.24
N ARG A 106 7.94 -0.21 -8.97
CA ARG A 106 7.79 0.33 -10.33
C ARG A 106 7.91 1.85 -10.37
N HIS A 107 7.29 2.56 -9.43
CA HIS A 107 7.46 4.00 -9.25
C HIS A 107 8.96 4.37 -9.13
N LYS A 108 9.69 3.75 -8.19
CA LYS A 108 11.13 3.99 -8.00
C LYS A 108 11.97 3.72 -9.25
N VAL A 109 11.61 2.71 -10.04
CA VAL A 109 12.31 2.41 -11.31
C VAL A 109 12.10 3.55 -12.31
N HIS A 110 10.86 3.99 -12.52
CA HIS A 110 10.57 5.08 -13.45
C HIS A 110 11.18 6.41 -12.99
N GLU A 111 11.13 6.70 -11.69
CA GLU A 111 11.78 7.88 -11.10
C GLU A 111 13.29 7.90 -11.41
N LYS A 112 14.00 6.81 -11.11
CA LYS A 112 15.45 6.69 -11.38
C LYS A 112 15.78 6.79 -12.87
N MET A 113 14.99 6.16 -13.73
CA MET A 113 15.18 6.26 -15.18
C MET A 113 14.94 7.68 -15.68
N GLY A 114 13.92 8.37 -15.17
CA GLY A 114 13.64 9.77 -15.48
C GLY A 114 14.80 10.68 -15.08
N GLN A 115 15.34 10.52 -13.88
CA GLN A 115 16.50 11.26 -13.40
C GLN A 115 17.76 11.00 -14.24
N ALA A 116 18.02 9.74 -14.60
CA ALA A 116 19.17 9.37 -15.43
C ALA A 116 19.09 10.01 -16.83
N ILE A 117 17.93 9.95 -17.48
CA ILE A 117 17.71 10.56 -18.80
C ILE A 117 17.81 12.10 -18.70
N ALA A 118 17.19 12.72 -17.68
CA ALA A 118 17.27 14.16 -17.48
C ALA A 118 18.72 14.64 -17.29
N LYS A 119 19.54 13.88 -16.55
CA LYS A 119 20.97 14.15 -16.38
C LYS A 119 21.74 14.02 -17.70
N GLN A 120 21.44 13.01 -18.50
CA GLN A 120 22.05 12.83 -19.83
C GLN A 120 21.66 13.97 -20.79
N GLU A 121 20.38 14.36 -20.81
CA GLU A 121 19.89 15.48 -21.60
C GLU A 121 20.54 16.81 -21.18
N SER A 122 20.67 17.05 -19.88
CA SER A 122 21.36 18.24 -19.33
C SER A 122 22.83 18.29 -19.78
N ARG A 123 23.56 17.18 -19.66
CA ARG A 123 24.96 17.08 -20.14
C ARG A 123 25.08 17.33 -21.64
N SER A 124 24.16 16.76 -22.43
CA SER A 124 24.13 16.96 -23.89
C SER A 124 23.85 18.42 -24.26
N LYS A 125 22.92 19.07 -23.57
CA LYS A 125 22.64 20.51 -23.75
C LYS A 125 23.87 21.37 -23.40
N ALA A 126 24.51 21.12 -22.27
CA ALA A 126 25.71 21.86 -21.86
C ALA A 126 26.85 21.69 -22.89
N HIS A 127 27.09 20.47 -23.36
CA HIS A 127 28.09 20.21 -24.40
C HIS A 127 27.76 20.91 -25.72
N LYS A 128 26.49 20.91 -26.15
CA LYS A 128 26.07 21.65 -27.35
C LYS A 128 26.26 23.15 -27.18
N GLN A 129 25.90 23.72 -26.03
CA GLN A 129 26.08 25.13 -25.73
C GLN A 129 27.55 25.54 -25.75
N GLN A 130 28.43 24.74 -25.12
CA GLN A 130 29.88 24.96 -25.15
C GLN A 130 30.41 24.93 -26.59
N LYS A 131 30.04 23.91 -27.37
CA LYS A 131 30.46 23.81 -28.78
C LYS A 131 30.01 25.03 -29.60
N THR A 132 28.79 25.51 -29.41
CA THR A 132 28.28 26.71 -30.09
C THR A 132 29.06 27.95 -29.66
N ALA A 133 29.36 28.11 -28.37
CA ALA A 133 30.16 29.23 -27.86
C ALA A 133 31.58 29.23 -28.43
N ASP A 134 32.25 28.06 -28.47
CA ASP A 134 33.59 27.90 -29.04
C ASP A 134 33.61 28.23 -30.54
N GLN A 135 32.58 27.82 -31.28
CA GLN A 135 32.42 28.16 -32.70
C GLN A 135 32.22 29.66 -32.92
N GLN A 136 31.36 30.31 -32.13
CA GLN A 136 31.13 31.74 -32.20
C GLN A 136 32.40 32.54 -31.89
N PHE A 137 33.12 32.14 -30.84
CA PHE A 137 34.40 32.76 -30.47
C PHE A 137 35.44 32.61 -31.58
N SER A 138 35.58 31.40 -32.13
CA SER A 138 36.51 31.12 -33.23
C SER A 138 36.19 31.96 -34.47
N ALA A 139 34.91 32.07 -34.85
CA ALA A 139 34.48 32.91 -35.97
C ALA A 139 34.82 34.39 -35.76
N GLN A 140 34.60 34.93 -34.56
CA GLN A 140 34.96 36.32 -34.23
C GLN A 140 36.47 36.56 -34.27
N MET A 141 37.28 35.61 -33.81
CA MET A 141 38.75 35.72 -33.83
C MET A 141 39.32 35.70 -35.25
N VAL A 142 38.76 34.87 -36.13
CA VAL A 142 39.13 34.85 -37.57
C VAL A 142 38.79 36.18 -38.23
N MET A 143 37.61 36.75 -37.98
CA MET A 143 37.23 38.06 -38.52
C MET A 143 38.12 39.19 -38.00
N ARG A 144 38.54 39.18 -36.72
CA ARG A 144 39.48 40.19 -36.19
C ARG A 144 40.89 40.12 -36.79
N ARG A 145 41.38 38.91 -37.11
CA ARG A 145 42.69 38.73 -37.77
C ARG A 145 42.69 39.13 -39.25
N GLY A 146 41.55 38.98 -39.93
CA GLY A 146 41.39 39.43 -41.32
C GLY A 146 41.31 40.95 -41.50
N VAL A 147 41.04 41.73 -40.44
CA VAL A 147 40.97 43.20 -40.49
C VAL A 147 42.31 43.86 -40.11
N SER A 148 43.24 43.11 -39.52
CA SER A 148 44.56 43.60 -39.08
C SER A 148 45.70 43.32 -40.06
N SER A 149 45.40 42.83 -41.26
CA SER A 149 46.36 42.52 -42.33
C SER A 149 46.09 43.27 -43.65
N SER A 150 45.33 44.37 -43.58
CA SER A 150 45.12 45.32 -44.68
C SER A 150 45.80 46.66 -44.39
#